data_AF-A0A367JBE6-F1
#
_entry.id   AF-A0A367JBE6-F1
#
_cell.length_a   1.000
_cell.length_b   1.000
_cell.length_c   1.000
_cell.angle_alpha   90.00
_cell.angle_beta   90.00
_cell.angle_gamma   90.00
#
_symmetry.space_group_name_H-M   'P 1'
#
loop_
_entity.id
_entity.type
_entity.pdbx_description
1 polymer ?
#
loop_
_entity_poly.entity_id
_entity_poly.type
_entity_poly.pdbx_seq_one_letter_code
_entity_poly.pdbx_strand_id
1 'polypeptide(L)'
;MTTPINEYTLENNTVFSIVGKGLKLNTASDVQEFVETINQMDNLQVIKLSGNTLGVEASQALAESLKTKTHLKQALLSDIFTGRLLDEIPLALKALCDAFEQVDLLELDLSDNAFGPAGA
;
A
#
# COMPACT_ATOMS: atom_id res chain seq x y z
N MET A 1 17.54 -19.06 -5.90
CA MET A 1 17.08 -17.67 -6.00
C MET A 1 15.82 -17.69 -6.85
N THR A 2 14.73 -17.14 -6.35
CA THR A 2 13.47 -17.06 -7.11
C THR A 2 13.58 -15.90 -8.11
N THR A 3 13.14 -16.10 -9.35
CA THR A 3 13.10 -15.03 -10.34
C THR A 3 12.15 -13.92 -9.88
N PRO A 4 12.55 -12.64 -9.91
CA PRO A 4 11.65 -11.52 -9.66
C PRO A 4 10.46 -11.55 -10.60
N ILE A 5 9.27 -11.22 -10.09
CA ILE A 5 8.06 -11.10 -10.94
C ILE A 5 8.23 -9.89 -11.88
N ASN A 6 8.67 -8.76 -11.31
CA ASN A 6 9.03 -7.53 -12.02
C ASN A 6 9.92 -6.64 -11.13
N GLU A 7 10.17 -5.40 -11.56
CA GLU A 7 11.04 -4.45 -10.86
C GLU A 7 10.54 -4.00 -9.48
N TYR A 8 9.25 -4.21 -9.16
CA TYR A 8 8.67 -3.84 -7.86
C TYR A 8 8.86 -4.93 -6.81
N THR A 9 9.34 -6.10 -7.21
CA THR A 9 9.50 -7.27 -6.34
C THR A 9 10.95 -7.45 -5.90
N LEU A 10 11.16 -7.55 -4.59
CA LEU A 10 12.47 -7.71 -3.96
C LEU A 10 12.49 -8.96 -3.09
N GLU A 11 13.69 -9.35 -2.64
CA GLU A 11 13.90 -10.39 -1.62
C GLU A 11 13.15 -11.71 -1.90
N ASN A 12 13.41 -12.31 -3.06
CA ASN A 12 12.73 -13.53 -3.52
C ASN A 12 11.19 -13.41 -3.55
N ASN A 13 10.67 -12.26 -3.98
CA ASN A 13 9.24 -11.95 -4.08
C ASN A 13 8.51 -11.90 -2.72
N THR A 14 9.21 -11.58 -1.64
CA THR A 14 8.60 -11.38 -0.31
C THR A 14 8.36 -9.90 0.02
N VAL A 15 8.90 -8.99 -0.78
CA VAL A 15 8.77 -7.54 -0.59
C VAL A 15 8.26 -6.88 -1.86
N PHE A 16 7.16 -6.14 -1.76
CA PHE A 16 6.66 -5.25 -2.81
C PHE A 16 7.05 -3.81 -2.49
N SER A 17 7.65 -3.09 -3.44
CA SER A 17 8.10 -1.72 -3.22
C SER A 17 7.92 -0.79 -4.42
N ILE A 18 7.28 0.34 -4.17
CA ILE A 18 7.21 1.50 -5.08
C ILE A 18 7.71 2.78 -4.40
N VAL A 19 8.62 2.64 -3.42
CA VAL A 19 9.06 3.75 -2.57
C VAL A 19 9.68 4.88 -3.41
N GLY A 20 9.28 6.11 -3.13
CA GLY A 20 9.89 7.33 -3.68
C GLY A 20 9.67 7.52 -5.18
N LYS A 21 8.71 6.82 -5.79
CA LYS A 21 8.38 6.99 -7.21
C LYS A 21 7.54 8.24 -7.50
N GLY A 22 6.96 8.88 -6.48
CA GLY A 22 6.18 10.11 -6.64
C GLY A 22 4.91 9.93 -7.49
N LEU A 23 4.34 8.72 -7.48
CA LEU A 23 3.19 8.36 -8.31
C LEU A 23 1.91 8.98 -7.76
N LYS A 24 1.03 9.45 -8.65
CA LYS A 24 -0.30 9.94 -8.29
C LYS A 24 -1.35 8.90 -8.66
N LEU A 25 -1.68 8.04 -7.70
CA LEU A 25 -2.53 6.87 -7.86
C LEU A 25 -3.95 7.20 -7.42
N ASN A 26 -4.82 7.62 -8.33
CA ASN A 26 -6.18 8.07 -8.01
C ASN A 26 -7.20 6.94 -8.11
N THR A 27 -7.08 6.15 -9.17
CA THR A 27 -8.09 5.18 -9.64
C THR A 27 -7.61 3.75 -9.47
N ALA A 28 -8.53 2.79 -9.60
CA ALA A 28 -8.18 1.37 -9.66
C ALA A 28 -7.25 1.05 -10.85
N SER A 29 -7.40 1.75 -11.98
CA SER A 29 -6.55 1.56 -13.17
C SER A 29 -5.11 1.99 -12.92
N ASP A 30 -4.88 3.05 -12.13
CA ASP A 30 -3.52 3.53 -11.81
C ASP A 30 -2.69 2.49 -11.04
N VAL A 31 -3.35 1.56 -10.35
CA VAL A 31 -2.70 0.53 -9.53
C VAL A 31 -2.85 -0.87 -10.09
N GLN A 32 -3.41 -1.03 -11.30
CA GLN A 32 -3.73 -2.33 -11.85
C GLN A 32 -2.49 -3.25 -11.93
N GLU A 33 -1.38 -2.76 -12.46
CA GLU A 33 -0.12 -3.52 -12.54
C GLU A 33 0.38 -3.94 -11.14
N PHE A 34 0.24 -3.06 -10.15
CA PHE A 34 0.66 -3.34 -8.77
C PHE A 34 -0.23 -4.40 -8.13
N VAL A 35 -1.54 -4.33 -8.34
CA VAL A 35 -2.50 -5.34 -7.89
C VAL A 35 -2.20 -6.70 -8.52
N GLU A 36 -1.94 -6.74 -9.83
CA GLU A 36 -1.58 -7.97 -10.55
C GLU A 36 -0.26 -8.56 -10.02
N THR A 37 0.71 -7.70 -9.68
CA THR A 37 1.99 -8.11 -9.08
C THR A 37 1.77 -8.68 -7.68
N ILE A 38 1.08 -7.94 -6.80
CA ILE A 38 0.80 -8.35 -5.41
C ILE A 38 0.03 -9.67 -5.39
N ASN A 39 -0.95 -9.84 -6.29
CA ASN A 39 -1.71 -11.09 -6.39
C ASN A 39 -0.82 -12.32 -6.63
N GLN A 40 0.29 -12.18 -7.39
CA GLN A 40 1.26 -13.25 -7.63
C GLN A 40 2.23 -13.51 -6.46
N MET A 41 2.23 -12.65 -5.44
CA MET A 41 3.11 -12.77 -4.27
C MET A 41 2.38 -13.48 -3.13
N ASP A 42 2.35 -14.82 -3.15
CA ASP A 42 1.68 -15.61 -2.10
C ASP A 42 2.35 -15.43 -0.72
N ASN A 43 3.67 -15.28 -0.70
CA ASN A 43 4.46 -15.08 0.52
C ASN A 43 4.89 -13.61 0.68
N LEU A 44 4.01 -12.67 0.35
CA LEU A 44 4.27 -11.25 0.60
C LEU A 44 4.37 -11.01 2.12
N GLN A 45 5.49 -10.45 2.56
CA GLN A 45 5.79 -10.15 3.97
C GLN A 45 5.87 -8.66 4.24
N VAL A 46 6.32 -7.87 3.26
CA VAL A 46 6.48 -6.41 3.42
C VAL A 46 5.91 -5.67 2.22
N ILE A 47 5.05 -4.69 2.47
CA ILE A 47 4.59 -3.74 1.46
C ILE A 47 5.15 -2.34 1.76
N LYS A 48 5.74 -1.69 0.75
CA LYS A 48 6.35 -0.36 0.88
C LYS A 48 5.80 0.60 -0.17
N LEU A 49 4.93 1.51 0.24
CA LEU A 49 4.23 2.46 -0.63
C LEU A 49 4.66 3.92 -0.44
N SER A 50 5.62 4.18 0.46
CA SER A 50 5.98 5.53 0.87
C SER A 50 6.44 6.47 -0.23
N GLY A 51 6.09 7.76 -0.11
CA GLY A 51 6.45 8.80 -1.08
C GLY A 51 5.64 8.73 -2.39
N ASN A 52 4.38 8.33 -2.30
CA ASN A 52 3.42 8.32 -3.41
C ASN A 52 2.11 8.98 -2.95
N THR A 53 1.12 9.15 -3.83
CA THR A 53 -0.15 9.80 -3.49
C THR A 53 -1.32 8.90 -3.83
N LEU A 54 -1.89 8.25 -2.81
CA LEU A 54 -2.96 7.27 -2.96
C LEU A 54 -4.33 7.92 -2.76
N GLY A 55 -5.23 7.70 -3.73
CA GLY A 55 -6.64 8.09 -3.69
C GLY A 55 -7.50 6.96 -3.16
N VAL A 56 -8.80 7.23 -2.98
CA VAL A 56 -9.73 6.28 -2.40
C VAL A 56 -9.84 5.00 -3.24
N GLU A 57 -10.08 5.13 -4.54
CA GLU A 57 -10.25 3.95 -5.42
C GLU A 57 -8.96 3.13 -5.56
N ALA A 58 -7.81 3.80 -5.71
CA ALA A 58 -6.51 3.13 -5.71
C ALA A 58 -6.27 2.35 -4.41
N SER A 59 -6.59 2.95 -3.27
CA SER A 59 -6.42 2.32 -1.95
C SER A 59 -7.34 1.12 -1.79
N GLN A 60 -8.59 1.20 -2.26
CA GLN A 60 -9.54 0.09 -2.24
C GLN A 60 -9.07 -1.08 -3.12
N ALA A 61 -8.57 -0.80 -4.31
CA ALA A 61 -8.07 -1.84 -5.22
C ALA A 61 -6.84 -2.56 -4.65
N LEU A 62 -5.89 -1.82 -4.06
CA LEU A 62 -4.74 -2.40 -3.36
C LEU A 62 -5.19 -3.21 -2.13
N ALA A 63 -6.09 -2.66 -1.32
CA ALA A 63 -6.62 -3.32 -0.12
C ALA A 63 -7.24 -4.69 -0.43
N GLU A 64 -8.01 -4.81 -1.51
CA GLU A 64 -8.64 -6.08 -1.88
C GLU A 64 -7.61 -7.19 -2.16
N SER A 65 -6.51 -6.85 -2.84
CA SER A 65 -5.40 -7.78 -3.06
C SER A 65 -4.73 -8.19 -1.75
N LEU A 66 -4.52 -7.22 -0.84
CA LEU A 66 -3.81 -7.39 0.42
C LEU A 66 -4.55 -8.26 1.44
N LYS A 67 -5.89 -8.31 1.41
CA LYS A 67 -6.70 -9.18 2.29
C LYS A 67 -6.31 -10.65 2.25
N THR A 68 -5.77 -11.11 1.12
CA THR A 68 -5.36 -12.50 0.92
C THR A 68 -3.94 -12.80 1.42
N LYS A 69 -3.17 -11.77 1.80
CA LYS A 69 -1.74 -11.87 2.08
C LYS A 69 -1.48 -12.14 3.56
N THR A 70 -1.84 -13.36 3.98
CA THR A 70 -1.78 -13.83 5.38
C THR A 70 -0.38 -13.82 5.99
N HIS A 71 0.68 -13.77 5.17
CA HIS A 71 2.07 -13.67 5.60
C HIS A 71 2.56 -12.23 5.82
N LEU A 72 1.74 -11.21 5.54
CA LEU A 72 2.14 -9.82 5.67
C LEU A 72 2.48 -9.48 7.12
N LYS A 73 3.65 -8.86 7.32
CA LYS A 73 4.18 -8.47 8.64
C LYS A 73 4.45 -6.97 8.75
N GLN A 74 4.73 -6.30 7.65
CA GLN A 74 5.05 -4.87 7.68
C GLN A 74 4.34 -4.13 6.54
N ALA A 75 3.69 -3.02 6.90
CA ALA A 75 3.11 -2.07 5.94
C ALA A 75 3.74 -0.70 6.17
N LEU A 76 4.59 -0.27 5.22
CA LEU A 76 5.28 1.01 5.25
C LEU A 76 4.54 1.99 4.34
N LEU A 77 3.75 2.86 4.97
CA LEU A 77 2.76 3.75 4.37
C LEU A 77 3.00 5.22 4.76
N SER A 78 4.26 5.59 5.01
CA SER A 78 4.66 6.97 5.27
C SER A 78 4.48 7.89 4.05
N ASP A 79 3.99 9.11 4.23
CA ASP A 79 3.78 10.11 3.16
C ASP A 79 3.05 9.53 1.93
N ILE A 80 1.82 9.03 2.14
CA ILE A 80 0.99 8.46 1.06
C ILE A 80 -0.21 9.34 0.68
N PHE A 81 -0.46 10.43 1.42
CA PHE A 81 -1.63 11.29 1.25
C PHE A 81 -1.32 12.75 0.92
N THR A 82 -0.09 13.06 0.53
CA THR A 82 0.29 14.43 0.13
C THR A 82 -0.62 14.96 -0.98
N GLY A 83 -1.26 16.11 -0.72
CA GLY A 83 -2.17 16.78 -1.66
C GLY A 83 -3.57 16.16 -1.78
N ARG A 84 -3.95 15.19 -0.93
CA ARG A 84 -5.31 14.65 -0.85
C ARG A 84 -6.22 15.55 -0.03
N LEU A 85 -7.52 15.49 -0.33
CA LEU A 85 -8.52 16.20 0.46
C LEU A 85 -8.71 15.50 1.82
N LEU A 86 -8.99 16.31 2.85
CA LEU A 86 -9.13 15.81 4.23
C LEU A 86 -10.28 14.82 4.40
N ASP A 87 -11.31 14.88 3.55
CA ASP A 87 -12.44 13.94 3.51
C ASP A 87 -12.12 12.63 2.77
N GLU A 88 -11.13 12.62 1.86
CA GLU A 88 -10.66 11.42 1.18
C GLU A 88 -9.75 10.56 2.06
N ILE A 89 -8.88 11.18 2.86
CA ILE A 89 -7.86 10.49 3.66
C ILE A 89 -8.47 9.41 4.57
N PRO A 90 -9.53 9.66 5.36
CA PRO A 90 -10.14 8.63 6.19
C PRO A 90 -10.69 7.45 5.41
N LEU A 91 -11.23 7.68 4.20
CA LEU A 91 -11.79 6.63 3.35
C LEU A 91 -10.70 5.73 2.78
N ALA A 92 -9.63 6.34 2.27
CA ALA A 92 -8.47 5.63 1.73
C ALA A 92 -7.73 4.85 2.82
N LEU A 93 -7.47 5.49 3.97
CA LEU A 93 -6.82 4.85 5.11
C LEU A 93 -7.64 3.69 5.65
N LYS A 94 -8.96 3.87 5.81
CA LYS A 94 -9.84 2.79 6.28
C LYS A 94 -9.75 1.58 5.36
N ALA A 95 -9.79 1.77 4.04
CA ALA A 95 -9.68 0.66 3.09
C ALA A 95 -8.37 -0.13 3.30
N LEU A 96 -7.23 0.56 3.43
CA LEU A 96 -5.94 -0.08 3.68
C LEU A 96 -5.91 -0.81 5.03
N CYS A 97 -6.36 -0.17 6.11
CA CYS A 97 -6.39 -0.76 7.44
C CYS A 97 -7.33 -1.96 7.54
N ASP A 98 -8.50 -1.91 6.88
CA ASP A 98 -9.45 -3.03 6.83
C ASP A 98 -8.79 -4.28 6.19
N ALA A 99 -7.89 -4.11 5.23
CA ALA A 99 -7.15 -5.22 4.63
C ALA A 99 -6.17 -5.88 5.61
N PHE A 100 -5.77 -5.17 6.67
CA PHE A 100 -4.83 -5.65 7.67
C PHE A 100 -5.50 -6.28 8.89
N GLU A 101 -6.82 -6.26 9.01
CA GLU A 101 -7.53 -6.80 10.19
C GLU A 101 -7.28 -8.30 10.44
N GLN A 102 -7.00 -9.05 9.37
CA GLN A 102 -6.82 -10.51 9.42
C GLN A 102 -5.35 -10.95 9.41
N VAL A 103 -4.40 -10.01 9.51
CA VAL A 103 -2.96 -10.32 9.51
C VAL A 103 -2.32 -9.91 10.84
N ASP A 104 -1.39 -10.75 11.32
CA ASP A 104 -0.56 -10.43 12.47
C ASP A 104 0.55 -9.46 12.04
N LEU A 105 0.18 -8.20 11.84
CA LEU A 105 1.08 -7.14 11.45
C LEU A 105 1.99 -6.76 12.62
N LEU A 106 3.30 -6.74 12.38
CA LEU A 106 4.33 -6.36 13.35
C LEU A 106 4.64 -4.86 13.28
N GLU A 107 4.45 -4.25 12.12
CA GLU A 107 4.74 -2.84 11.90
C GLU A 107 3.74 -2.22 10.92
N LEU A 108 3.15 -1.11 11.33
CA LEU A 108 2.37 -0.21 10.50
C LEU A 108 2.96 1.19 10.63
N ASP A 109 3.71 1.60 9.62
CA ASP A 109 4.26 2.96 9.56
C ASP A 109 3.31 3.85 8.78
N LEU A 110 2.68 4.79 9.49
CA LEU A 110 1.80 5.81 8.92
C LEU A 110 2.35 7.23 9.15
N SER A 111 3.65 7.37 9.40
CA SER A 111 4.31 8.67 9.59
C SER A 111 4.11 9.63 8.40
N ASP A 112 4.29 10.92 8.63
CA ASP A 112 4.23 11.97 7.59
C ASP A 112 2.91 12.03 6.80
N ASN A 113 1.82 11.47 7.35
CA ASN A 113 0.47 11.63 6.84
C ASN A 113 -0.29 12.67 7.69
N ALA A 114 -1.04 13.53 7.02
CA ALA A 114 -1.78 14.65 7.62
C ALA A 114 -3.05 14.20 8.37
N PHE A 115 -2.90 13.45 9.46
CA PHE A 115 -4.02 13.02 10.32
C PHE A 115 -4.37 14.09 11.36
N GLY A 116 -5.22 15.06 11.00
CA GLY A 116 -5.71 16.07 11.94
C GLY A 116 -6.58 17.13 11.27
N PRO A 117 -7.32 17.96 12.05
CA PRO A 117 -8.03 19.09 11.49
C PRO A 117 -7.02 20.01 10.80
N ALA A 118 -7.11 20.09 9.47
CA ALA A 118 -6.16 20.81 8.61
C ALA A 118 -4.70 20.31 8.62
N GLY A 119 -4.45 19.00 8.82
CA GLY A 119 -3.09 18.44 8.80
C GLY A 119 -2.21 19.11 9.86
N ALA A 120 -2.33 18.64 11.11
CA ALA A 120 -1.78 19.24 12.33
C ALA A 120 -0.48 20.07 12.17
#